data_AF-A0A6I2GQV0-F1
#
_entry.id   AF-A0A6I2GQV0-F1
#
_cell.length_a   1.000
_cell.length_b   1.000
_cell.length_c   1.000
_cell.angle_alpha   90.00
_cell.angle_beta   90.00
_cell.angle_gamma   90.00
#
_symmetry.space_group_name_H-M   'P 1'
#
loop_
_entity.id
_entity.type
_entity.pdbx_description
1 polymer ?
#
loop_
_entity_poly.entity_id
_entity_poly.type
_entity_poly.pdbx_seq_one_letter_code
_entity_poly.pdbx_strand_id
1 'polypeptide(L)'
;MAAKKKRSAPAAKKTATKRAPARKTVAKKGTAAKKRAPARKVAAKKGTAARKSAAAKKGARKSAAPKAAPMRRAFDAVKGVLEAVTGAPALLAETVSRVTHSTKPLAQKLRLREGMLATVLDAPGDVKALLGELPVGAGISTELGSGEPPFLLVFVRNQKELARRMKELAVRLTPKTLLWFAYPKQSSKVDTDLTRDRGWEAATREGLEIVAQVAVDATWAASRFIKRR
;
A
#
# COMPACT_ATOMS: atom_id res chain seq x y z
N MET A 1 49.42 -8.71 64.37
CA MET A 1 50.61 -9.31 63.71
C MET A 1 50.32 -10.76 63.36
N ALA A 2 50.97 -11.25 62.30
CA ALA A 2 50.84 -12.51 61.55
C ALA A 2 50.59 -13.80 62.38
N ALA A 3 50.07 -14.93 61.85
CA ALA A 3 50.42 -15.58 60.59
C ALA A 3 49.47 -16.75 60.18
N LYS A 4 49.13 -16.79 58.89
CA LYS A 4 49.35 -17.90 57.91
C LYS A 4 49.10 -19.37 58.32
N LYS A 5 48.11 -20.02 57.68
CA LYS A 5 48.11 -21.46 57.32
C LYS A 5 47.18 -21.70 56.12
N LYS A 6 47.67 -21.69 54.87
CA LYS A 6 48.14 -22.82 54.03
C LYS A 6 47.11 -23.92 53.73
N ARG A 7 46.80 -24.04 52.42
CA ARG A 7 46.42 -25.23 51.60
C ARG A 7 45.01 -25.77 51.87
N SER A 8 44.19 -26.15 50.89
CA SER A 8 44.48 -26.97 49.71
C SER A 8 43.34 -26.92 48.66
N ALA A 9 43.70 -26.97 47.38
CA ALA A 9 42.80 -27.36 46.29
C ALA A 9 42.40 -28.85 46.40
N PRO A 10 41.39 -29.32 45.63
CA PRO A 10 41.77 -30.08 44.43
C PRO A 10 40.85 -29.95 43.20
N ALA A 11 41.49 -30.14 42.05
CA ALA A 11 41.11 -30.99 40.92
C ALA A 11 39.83 -30.71 40.09
N ALA A 12 40.11 -30.13 38.92
CA ALA A 12 39.59 -30.45 37.60
C ALA A 12 38.75 -31.74 37.42
N LYS A 13 37.63 -31.61 36.70
CA LYS A 13 37.17 -32.60 35.71
C LYS A 13 36.84 -31.91 34.39
N LYS A 14 37.75 -32.10 33.42
CA LYS A 14 37.48 -32.00 31.99
C LYS A 14 36.53 -33.15 31.61
N THR A 15 35.48 -32.88 30.84
CA THR A 15 34.93 -33.87 29.92
C THR A 15 34.70 -33.23 28.56
N ALA A 16 35.22 -33.91 27.55
CA ALA A 16 35.31 -33.50 26.17
C ALA A 16 34.09 -34.00 25.37
N THR A 17 33.77 -33.24 24.31
CA THR A 17 33.50 -33.69 22.95
C THR A 17 32.66 -34.96 22.71
N LYS A 18 31.47 -34.78 22.12
CA LYS A 18 30.94 -35.69 21.08
C LYS A 18 29.89 -34.94 20.23
N ARG A 19 30.27 -34.40 19.07
CA ARG A 19 30.28 -35.01 17.72
C ARG A 19 28.92 -34.92 17.02
N ALA A 20 28.87 -34.05 16.02
CA ALA A 20 27.87 -34.03 14.95
C ALA A 20 27.87 -35.35 14.15
N PRO A 21 26.76 -35.73 13.51
CA PRO A 21 26.78 -36.64 12.38
C PRO A 21 26.64 -35.88 11.04
N ALA A 22 27.51 -36.27 10.11
CA ALA A 22 27.52 -35.85 8.73
C ALA A 22 26.41 -36.52 7.89
N ARG A 23 26.05 -35.80 6.82
CA ARG A 23 25.52 -36.23 5.51
C ARG A 23 25.27 -37.73 5.27
N LYS A 24 24.09 -38.02 4.71
CA LYS A 24 23.93 -39.04 3.67
C LYS A 24 23.43 -38.41 2.38
N THR A 25 24.30 -38.49 1.38
CA THR A 25 24.04 -38.42 -0.06
C THR A 25 23.35 -39.71 -0.52
N VAL A 26 22.32 -39.61 -1.37
CA VAL A 26 21.97 -40.67 -2.33
C VAL A 26 21.64 -40.03 -3.67
N ALA A 27 22.40 -40.42 -4.69
CA ALA A 27 22.18 -40.16 -6.09
C ALA A 27 21.67 -41.44 -6.78
N LYS A 28 20.76 -41.28 -7.76
CA LYS A 28 20.44 -42.19 -8.89
C LYS A 28 19.55 -41.34 -9.81
N LYS A 29 19.91 -40.87 -11.01
CA LYS A 29 20.57 -41.37 -12.24
C LYS A 29 19.78 -42.46 -12.98
N GLY A 30 19.37 -42.10 -14.20
CA GLY A 30 18.86 -42.95 -15.28
C GLY A 30 17.36 -42.73 -15.54
N THR A 31 16.84 -42.54 -16.76
CA THR A 31 17.43 -42.76 -18.09
C THR A 31 16.58 -42.02 -19.15
N ALA A 32 17.21 -41.83 -20.31
CA ALA A 32 16.90 -40.94 -21.42
C ALA A 32 15.75 -41.36 -22.37
N ALA A 33 15.60 -40.52 -23.41
CA ALA A 33 15.16 -40.80 -24.79
C ALA A 33 13.67 -40.49 -25.08
N LYS A 34 13.26 -39.92 -26.22
CA LYS A 34 13.89 -39.43 -27.47
C LYS A 34 12.72 -39.01 -28.39
N LYS A 35 13.03 -38.22 -29.43
CA LYS A 35 12.23 -37.90 -30.65
C LYS A 35 11.34 -36.66 -30.52
N ARG A 36 11.24 -35.74 -31.48
CA ARG A 36 11.95 -35.36 -32.73
C ARG A 36 11.16 -34.13 -33.23
N ALA A 37 11.84 -33.20 -33.89
CA ALA A 37 11.30 -32.00 -34.56
C ALA A 37 10.45 -32.33 -35.82
N PRO A 38 10.15 -31.41 -36.77
CA PRO A 38 9.83 -29.96 -36.73
C PRO A 38 8.55 -29.59 -37.55
N ALA A 39 8.18 -28.30 -37.50
CA ALA A 39 7.53 -27.45 -38.52
C ALA A 39 6.58 -28.04 -39.59
N ARG A 40 5.39 -27.41 -39.74
CA ARG A 40 4.73 -27.25 -41.04
C ARG A 40 3.93 -25.95 -41.13
N LYS A 41 4.45 -25.00 -41.92
CA LYS A 41 3.71 -23.93 -42.64
C LYS A 41 2.58 -24.56 -43.46
N VAL A 42 1.39 -23.95 -43.53
CA VAL A 42 0.63 -23.78 -44.80
C VAL A 42 -0.34 -22.58 -44.73
N ALA A 43 -0.22 -21.68 -45.74
CA ALA A 43 -1.17 -20.78 -46.41
C ALA A 43 -2.20 -19.94 -45.61
N ALA A 44 -2.31 -18.60 -45.77
CA ALA A 44 -2.50 -17.77 -46.97
C ALA A 44 -3.86 -17.95 -47.69
N LYS A 45 -4.77 -16.99 -47.49
CA LYS A 45 -5.83 -16.52 -48.40
C LYS A 45 -6.24 -15.13 -47.87
N LYS A 46 -5.80 -13.99 -48.42
CA LYS A 46 -6.14 -13.36 -49.70
C LYS A 46 -7.64 -13.38 -50.00
N GLY A 47 -8.32 -12.31 -49.58
CA GLY A 47 -9.60 -11.83 -50.12
C GLY A 47 -9.44 -10.35 -50.37
N THR A 48 -9.54 -9.95 -51.64
CA THR A 48 -9.28 -8.61 -52.16
C THR A 48 -10.57 -8.09 -52.80
N ALA A 49 -10.77 -6.77 -52.71
CA ALA A 49 -11.57 -5.90 -53.58
C ALA A 49 -13.12 -5.98 -53.53
N ALA A 50 -13.77 -4.84 -53.27
CA ALA A 50 -14.32 -3.91 -54.27
C ALA A 50 -15.09 -2.79 -53.52
N ARG A 51 -14.77 -1.49 -53.60
CA ARG A 51 -14.87 -0.47 -54.68
C ARG A 51 -16.26 0.20 -54.87
N LYS A 52 -16.23 1.55 -54.83
CA LYS A 52 -17.13 2.59 -55.39
C LYS A 52 -18.47 2.80 -54.65
N SER A 53 -18.96 4.03 -54.40
CA SER A 53 -19.09 5.26 -55.24
C SER A 53 -19.37 6.48 -54.30
N ALA A 54 -18.80 7.70 -54.45
CA ALA A 54 -19.20 8.83 -55.33
C ALA A 54 -20.72 9.17 -55.28
N ALA A 55 -21.27 10.39 -55.13
CA ALA A 55 -20.78 11.78 -55.26
C ALA A 55 -21.84 12.83 -54.79
N ALA A 56 -21.39 14.10 -54.64
CA ALA A 56 -22.08 15.39 -54.93
C ALA A 56 -23.27 15.85 -54.02
N LYS A 57 -23.60 17.13 -53.78
CA LYS A 57 -23.16 18.53 -54.09
C LYS A 57 -24.01 19.44 -53.14
N LYS A 58 -23.48 20.44 -52.41
CA LYS A 58 -23.25 21.87 -52.73
C LYS A 58 -24.49 22.83 -52.67
N GLY A 59 -24.41 23.87 -51.82
CA GLY A 59 -25.19 25.13 -51.83
C GLY A 59 -25.16 25.84 -50.46
N ALA A 60 -24.26 26.81 -50.16
CA ALA A 60 -24.33 28.28 -50.37
C ALA A 60 -25.56 28.93 -49.67
N ARG A 61 -25.50 29.97 -48.81
CA ARG A 61 -24.85 31.32 -48.88
C ARG A 61 -24.76 31.91 -47.44
N LYS A 62 -23.63 32.47 -46.98
CA LYS A 62 -23.19 33.91 -46.97
C LYS A 62 -24.16 34.95 -46.35
N SER A 63 -23.77 35.48 -45.19
CA SER A 63 -23.74 36.92 -44.79
C SER A 63 -23.47 37.02 -43.27
N ALA A 64 -22.84 37.99 -42.66
CA ALA A 64 -21.90 39.06 -42.98
C ALA A 64 -21.52 39.64 -41.60
N ALA A 65 -20.23 39.75 -41.26
CA ALA A 65 -19.76 40.56 -40.12
C ALA A 65 -19.69 42.04 -40.53
N PRO A 66 -19.76 43.00 -39.59
CA PRO A 66 -18.53 43.63 -39.03
C PRO A 66 -18.74 44.04 -37.54
N LYS A 67 -17.81 44.54 -36.71
CA LYS A 67 -16.38 44.91 -36.72
C LYS A 67 -15.94 45.09 -35.23
N ALA A 68 -14.66 44.86 -34.95
CA ALA A 68 -13.88 45.14 -33.72
C ALA A 68 -13.92 46.63 -33.30
N ALA A 69 -13.56 47.16 -32.12
CA ALA A 69 -12.86 46.83 -30.84
C ALA A 69 -13.22 48.00 -29.84
N PRO A 70 -12.58 48.30 -28.67
CA PRO A 70 -11.48 47.65 -27.94
C PRO A 70 -11.60 47.62 -26.38
N MET A 71 -10.78 46.76 -25.75
CA MET A 71 -9.87 47.07 -24.62
C MET A 71 -10.41 47.56 -23.25
N ARG A 72 -10.17 46.73 -22.22
CA ARG A 72 -9.79 47.07 -20.83
C ARG A 72 -10.73 47.96 -20.01
N ARG A 73 -11.84 47.42 -19.50
CA ARG A 73 -12.47 47.96 -18.27
C ARG A 73 -13.44 47.01 -17.56
N ALA A 74 -13.10 45.73 -17.48
CA ALA A 74 -13.87 44.76 -16.68
C ALA A 74 -13.01 43.98 -15.67
N PHE A 75 -11.75 44.37 -15.46
CA PHE A 75 -10.84 43.72 -14.51
C PHE A 75 -10.62 44.53 -13.23
N ASP A 76 -10.85 45.85 -13.25
CA ASP A 76 -10.65 46.71 -12.06
C ASP A 76 -11.84 46.74 -11.10
N ALA A 77 -13.06 46.43 -11.55
CA ALA A 77 -14.24 46.42 -10.67
C ALA A 77 -14.35 45.14 -9.82
N VAL A 78 -13.70 44.04 -10.22
CA VAL A 78 -13.64 42.80 -9.42
C VAL A 78 -12.43 42.79 -8.48
N LYS A 79 -11.37 43.53 -8.80
CA LYS A 79 -10.19 43.68 -7.93
C LYS A 79 -10.47 44.58 -6.71
N GLY A 80 -11.32 45.60 -6.87
CA GLY A 80 -11.69 46.51 -5.78
C GLY A 80 -12.57 45.90 -4.68
N VAL A 81 -13.36 44.88 -4.99
CA VAL A 81 -14.17 44.16 -3.99
C VAL A 81 -13.33 43.10 -3.24
N LEU A 82 -12.22 42.64 -3.83
CA LEU A 82 -11.35 41.61 -3.24
C LEU A 82 -10.34 42.18 -2.24
N GLU A 83 -9.95 43.45 -2.36
CA GLU A 83 -9.00 44.11 -1.44
C GLU A 83 -9.68 44.74 -0.19
N ALA A 84 -10.99 45.04 -0.25
CA ALA A 84 -11.74 45.66 0.85
C ALA A 84 -12.28 44.67 1.91
N VAL A 85 -12.05 43.36 1.73
CA VAL A 85 -12.38 42.32 2.73
C VAL A 85 -11.08 41.74 3.34
N THR A 86 -10.06 42.58 3.50
CA THR A 86 -8.87 42.29 4.32
C THR A 86 -9.16 42.65 5.77
N GLY A 87 -10.06 41.88 6.39
CA GLY A 87 -10.52 42.12 7.75
C GLY A 87 -10.89 40.85 8.49
N ALA A 88 -10.00 39.84 8.50
CA ALA A 88 -9.84 38.81 9.54
C ALA A 88 -9.04 37.61 8.98
N PRO A 89 -7.72 37.51 9.22
CA PRO A 89 -6.93 36.35 8.78
C PRO A 89 -7.24 35.06 9.55
N ALA A 90 -8.11 35.09 10.57
CA ALA A 90 -8.42 33.93 11.41
C ALA A 90 -9.52 33.01 10.85
N LEU A 91 -10.39 33.49 9.96
CA LEU A 91 -11.58 32.73 9.49
C LEU A 91 -11.37 31.95 8.18
N LEU A 92 -10.21 32.08 7.54
CA LEU A 92 -9.87 31.30 6.34
C LEU A 92 -9.18 29.97 6.66
N ALA A 93 -8.61 29.80 7.86
CA ALA A 93 -8.07 28.51 8.28
C ALA A 93 -9.18 27.45 8.48
N GLU A 94 -10.34 27.85 9.00
CA GLU A 94 -11.48 26.94 9.19
C GLU A 94 -12.16 26.53 7.87
N THR A 95 -12.05 27.33 6.81
CA THR A 95 -12.73 27.03 5.54
C THR A 95 -11.96 26.02 4.68
N VAL A 96 -10.65 25.83 4.89
CA VAL A 96 -9.89 24.73 4.26
C VAL A 96 -10.29 23.36 4.88
N SER A 97 -10.94 23.35 6.04
CA SER A 97 -11.55 22.14 6.64
C SER A 97 -12.75 21.60 5.83
N ARG A 98 -13.22 22.33 4.80
CA ARG A 98 -14.33 21.92 3.92
C ARG A 98 -13.94 20.98 2.77
N VAL A 99 -12.84 20.23 2.88
CA VAL A 99 -12.58 19.06 2.02
C VAL A 99 -12.72 17.78 2.86
N THR A 100 -13.94 17.59 3.39
CA THR A 100 -14.47 16.37 4.02
C THR A 100 -13.45 15.48 4.74
N HIS A 101 -13.02 15.86 5.94
CA HIS A 101 -12.30 14.94 6.82
C HIS A 101 -13.12 14.68 8.08
N SER A 102 -13.45 13.40 8.29
CA SER A 102 -14.04 12.94 9.54
C SER A 102 -13.21 13.45 10.72
N THR A 103 -13.86 14.11 11.67
CA THR A 103 -13.27 14.83 12.82
C THR A 103 -12.46 13.93 13.75
N LYS A 104 -12.60 12.60 13.63
CA LYS A 104 -11.90 11.65 14.48
C LYS A 104 -10.44 11.44 14.04
N PRO A 105 -9.49 11.30 14.98
CA PRO A 105 -8.12 10.88 14.69
C PRO A 105 -8.08 9.57 13.89
N LEU A 106 -7.06 9.40 13.04
CA LEU A 106 -6.93 8.21 12.19
C LEU A 106 -6.82 6.94 13.04
N ALA A 107 -6.10 6.99 14.16
CA ALA A 107 -6.00 5.88 15.11
C ALA A 107 -7.39 5.35 15.53
N GLN A 108 -8.34 6.25 15.83
CA GLN A 108 -9.71 5.86 16.22
C GLN A 108 -10.48 5.27 15.03
N LYS A 109 -10.33 5.83 13.82
CA LYS A 109 -10.96 5.30 12.59
C LYS A 109 -10.48 3.88 12.28
N LEU A 110 -9.19 3.63 12.49
CA LEU A 110 -8.57 2.31 12.33
C LEU A 110 -8.89 1.36 13.50
N ARG A 111 -9.67 1.79 14.50
CA ARG A 111 -10.05 1.03 15.69
C ARG A 111 -8.86 0.60 16.56
N LEU A 112 -7.81 1.43 16.62
CA LEU A 112 -6.78 1.31 17.65
C LEU A 112 -7.41 1.55 19.03
N ARG A 113 -7.09 0.71 20.00
CA ARG A 113 -7.61 0.77 21.38
C ARG A 113 -6.49 1.10 22.35
N GLU A 114 -6.88 1.49 23.55
CA GLU A 114 -5.99 1.75 24.68
C GLU A 114 -5.08 0.54 24.97
N GLY A 115 -3.84 0.83 25.36
CA GLY A 115 -2.84 -0.19 25.67
C GLY A 115 -2.36 -1.06 24.50
N MET A 116 -2.88 -0.88 23.27
CA MET A 116 -2.45 -1.68 22.12
C MET A 116 -1.17 -1.12 21.49
N LEU A 117 -0.28 -2.03 21.10
CA LEU A 117 0.87 -1.70 20.27
C LEU A 117 0.46 -1.66 18.79
N ALA A 118 0.51 -0.49 18.18
CA ALA A 118 0.31 -0.31 16.75
C ALA A 118 1.61 -0.62 15.99
N THR A 119 1.67 -1.78 15.35
CA THR A 119 2.75 -2.08 14.42
C THR A 119 2.42 -1.49 13.04
N VAL A 120 3.26 -0.58 12.55
CA VAL A 120 3.07 0.08 11.25
C VAL A 120 4.27 -0.19 10.35
N LEU A 121 4.04 -0.85 9.21
CA LEU A 121 5.09 -1.27 8.29
C LEU A 121 5.03 -0.48 6.98
N ASP A 122 6.20 -0.13 6.44
CA ASP A 122 6.38 0.57 5.15
C ASP A 122 5.68 1.94 5.05
N ALA A 123 5.47 2.63 6.17
CA ALA A 123 4.82 3.93 6.16
C ALA A 123 5.55 4.95 5.26
N PRO A 124 4.83 5.77 4.50
CA PRO A 124 5.42 6.74 3.56
C PRO A 124 5.99 8.00 4.25
N GLY A 125 5.96 8.08 5.59
CA GLY A 125 6.37 9.24 6.36
C GLY A 125 6.27 9.00 7.87
N ASP A 126 6.15 10.06 8.65
CA ASP A 126 6.03 9.98 10.11
C ASP A 126 4.70 9.31 10.51
N VAL A 127 4.82 8.13 11.12
CA VAL A 127 3.69 7.32 11.60
C VAL A 127 2.89 8.04 12.68
N LYS A 128 3.56 8.79 13.57
CA LYS A 128 2.87 9.48 14.67
C LYS A 128 2.01 10.62 14.13
N ALA A 129 2.56 11.41 13.20
CA ALA A 129 1.80 12.44 12.50
C ALA A 129 0.62 11.84 11.71
N LEU A 130 0.82 10.68 11.07
CA LEU A 130 -0.21 10.01 10.28
C LEU A 130 -1.37 9.47 11.14
N LEU A 131 -1.07 8.77 12.23
CA LEU A 131 -2.10 8.21 13.12
C LEU A 131 -2.83 9.29 13.93
N GLY A 132 -2.17 10.44 14.15
CA GLY A 132 -2.69 11.55 14.94
C GLY A 132 -2.69 11.22 16.43
N GLU A 133 -3.71 11.69 17.14
CA GLU A 133 -3.88 11.41 18.57
C GLU A 133 -4.11 9.92 18.81
N LEU A 134 -3.23 9.33 19.62
CA LEU A 134 -3.29 7.93 20.01
C LEU A 134 -4.14 7.75 21.27
N PRO A 135 -4.85 6.62 21.42
CA PRO A 135 -5.48 6.25 22.68
C PRO A 135 -4.47 6.15 23.83
N VAL A 136 -4.95 6.33 25.05
CA VAL A 136 -4.12 6.25 26.26
C VAL A 136 -3.39 4.91 26.32
N GLY A 137 -2.08 4.96 26.58
CA GLY A 137 -1.23 3.77 26.68
C GLY A 137 -0.99 3.03 25.36
N ALA A 138 -1.49 3.52 24.22
CA ALA A 138 -1.16 2.92 22.92
C ALA A 138 0.28 3.27 22.52
N GLY A 139 1.02 2.27 22.05
CA GLY A 139 2.39 2.41 21.54
C GLY A 139 2.44 2.37 20.01
N ILE A 140 3.52 2.87 19.43
CA ILE A 140 3.82 2.69 17.99
C ILE A 140 5.11 1.88 17.88
N SER A 141 5.12 0.89 16.98
CA SER A 141 6.34 0.22 16.53
C SER A 141 6.38 0.19 15.00
N THR A 142 7.54 0.45 14.42
CA THR A 142 7.78 0.34 12.97
C THR A 142 8.38 -1.00 12.56
N GLU A 143 8.56 -1.91 13.52
CA GLU A 143 9.18 -3.20 13.33
C GLU A 143 8.25 -4.35 13.72
N LEU A 144 8.37 -5.47 13.00
CA LEU A 144 7.58 -6.66 13.25
C LEU A 144 8.22 -7.50 14.38
N GLY A 145 7.74 -7.29 15.60
CA GLY A 145 8.16 -8.06 16.78
C GLY A 145 7.80 -9.54 16.68
N SER A 146 8.48 -10.40 17.46
CA SER A 146 8.39 -11.86 17.36
C SER A 146 7.03 -12.47 17.73
N GLY A 147 6.15 -11.71 18.40
CA GLY A 147 4.82 -12.16 18.82
C GLY A 147 3.71 -11.86 17.82
N GLU A 148 2.48 -12.22 18.20
CA GLU A 148 1.28 -11.85 17.46
C GLU A 148 0.99 -10.35 17.66
N PRO A 149 0.96 -9.53 16.59
CA PRO A 149 0.67 -8.12 16.72
C PRO A 149 -0.83 -7.93 17.03
N PRO A 150 -1.20 -7.14 18.06
CA PRO A 150 -2.60 -6.83 18.34
C PRO A 150 -3.20 -5.90 17.27
N PHE A 151 -2.38 -5.02 16.69
CA PHE A 151 -2.73 -4.10 15.62
C PHE A 151 -1.61 -4.08 14.58
N LEU A 152 -1.97 -4.19 13.30
CA LEU A 152 -1.02 -4.14 12.19
C LEU A 152 -1.57 -3.28 11.05
N LEU A 153 -0.83 -2.23 10.67
CA LEU A 153 -1.09 -1.40 9.50
C LEU A 153 0.09 -1.52 8.54
N VAL A 154 -0.16 -1.98 7.31
CA VAL A 154 0.90 -2.24 6.33
C VAL A 154 0.63 -1.45 5.07
N PHE A 155 1.60 -0.65 4.64
CA PHE A 155 1.50 0.10 3.39
C PHE A 155 2.03 -0.75 2.23
N VAL A 156 1.21 -0.93 1.21
CA VAL A 156 1.54 -1.70 0.01
C VAL A 156 1.14 -0.91 -1.22
N ARG A 157 2.06 -0.75 -2.17
CA ARG A 157 1.78 0.02 -3.39
C ARG A 157 1.17 -0.83 -4.50
N ASN A 158 1.48 -2.13 -4.51
CA ASN A 158 1.04 -3.04 -5.55
C ASN A 158 0.91 -4.49 -5.06
N GLN A 159 0.33 -5.36 -5.90
CA GLN A 159 0.14 -6.78 -5.61
C GLN A 159 1.45 -7.52 -5.33
N LYS A 160 2.54 -7.10 -5.97
CA LYS A 160 3.88 -7.70 -5.76
C LYS A 160 4.40 -7.42 -4.34
N GLU A 161 4.26 -6.19 -3.86
CA GLU A 161 4.61 -5.82 -2.49
C GLU A 161 3.72 -6.53 -1.47
N LEU A 162 2.41 -6.58 -1.73
CA LEU A 162 1.47 -7.34 -0.92
C LEU A 162 1.89 -8.81 -0.81
N ALA A 163 2.17 -9.47 -1.94
CA ALA A 163 2.58 -10.86 -1.95
C ALA A 163 3.91 -11.10 -1.20
N ARG A 164 4.85 -10.16 -1.26
CA ARG A 164 6.09 -10.23 -0.47
C ARG A 164 5.79 -10.16 1.03
N ARG A 165 4.99 -9.18 1.45
CA ARG A 165 4.64 -8.98 2.86
C ARG A 165 3.79 -10.12 3.41
N MET A 166 2.87 -10.67 2.63
CA MET A 166 2.05 -11.80 3.07
C MET A 166 2.86 -13.02 3.46
N LYS A 167 4.02 -13.28 2.82
CA LYS A 167 4.91 -14.39 3.22
C LYS A 167 5.45 -14.25 4.65
N GLU A 168 5.73 -13.02 5.08
CA GLU A 168 6.24 -12.72 6.43
C GLU A 168 5.10 -12.63 7.44
N LEU A 169 3.95 -12.10 7.03
CA LEU A 169 2.82 -11.82 7.91
C LEU A 169 1.94 -13.04 8.17
N ALA A 170 1.72 -13.91 7.17
CA ALA A 170 0.79 -15.04 7.28
C ALA A 170 1.04 -15.93 8.50
N VAL A 171 2.31 -16.11 8.87
CA VAL A 171 2.75 -16.92 10.02
C VAL A 171 2.51 -16.25 11.38
N ARG A 172 2.25 -14.94 11.42
CA ARG A 172 2.03 -14.15 12.65
C ARG A 172 0.56 -13.71 12.83
N LEU A 173 -0.25 -13.85 11.79
CA LEU A 173 -1.64 -13.39 11.79
C LEU A 173 -2.57 -14.39 12.48
N THR A 174 -3.26 -13.92 13.51
CA THR A 174 -4.35 -14.66 14.16
C THR A 174 -5.69 -13.96 13.94
N PRO A 175 -6.83 -14.66 14.16
CA PRO A 175 -8.15 -14.05 14.04
C PRO A 175 -8.39 -12.85 14.98
N LYS A 176 -7.52 -12.66 15.99
CA LYS A 176 -7.58 -11.53 16.94
C LYS A 176 -6.81 -10.30 16.44
N THR A 177 -5.86 -10.46 15.51
CA THR A 177 -5.07 -9.36 14.98
C THR A 177 -5.95 -8.38 14.21
N LEU A 178 -5.85 -7.10 14.53
CA LEU A 178 -6.49 -6.05 13.76
C LEU A 178 -5.62 -5.65 12.57
N LEU A 179 -5.84 -6.32 11.43
CA LEU A 179 -5.05 -6.13 10.22
C LEU A 179 -5.65 -5.09 9.27
N TRP A 180 -4.83 -4.14 8.85
CA TRP A 180 -5.13 -3.13 7.84
C TRP A 180 -4.04 -3.11 6.76
N PHE A 181 -4.45 -3.14 5.50
CA PHE A 181 -3.58 -2.83 4.36
C PHE A 181 -3.92 -1.46 3.81
N ALA A 182 -2.95 -0.53 3.86
CA ALA A 182 -3.03 0.75 3.21
C ALA A 182 -2.48 0.66 1.79
N TYR A 183 -3.24 1.17 0.82
CA TYR A 183 -2.91 1.15 -0.60
C TYR A 183 -3.22 2.50 -1.25
N PRO A 184 -2.49 2.90 -2.30
CA PRO A 184 -2.78 4.15 -3.00
C PRO A 184 -4.18 4.12 -3.60
N LYS A 185 -4.89 5.23 -3.52
CA LYS A 185 -6.18 5.38 -4.19
C LYS A 185 -5.94 5.47 -5.70
N GLN A 186 -6.91 5.00 -6.49
CA GLN A 186 -6.88 5.18 -7.95
C GLN A 186 -6.89 6.66 -8.38
N SER A 187 -7.41 7.55 -7.53
CA SER A 187 -7.38 9.00 -7.74
C SER A 187 -6.05 9.65 -7.36
N SER A 188 -5.11 8.88 -6.79
CA SER A 188 -3.78 9.38 -6.44
C SER A 188 -2.86 9.40 -7.65
N LYS A 189 -1.74 10.11 -7.55
CA LYS A 189 -0.70 10.15 -8.60
C LYS A 189 0.26 8.94 -8.54
N VAL A 190 -0.04 7.94 -7.71
CA VAL A 190 0.81 6.77 -7.50
C VAL A 190 0.21 5.59 -8.26
N ASP A 191 0.97 5.04 -9.20
CA ASP A 191 0.55 3.86 -9.96
C ASP A 191 0.37 2.65 -9.04
N THR A 192 -0.80 2.03 -9.13
CA THR A 192 -1.16 0.85 -8.35
C THR A 192 -2.06 -0.10 -9.15
N ASP A 193 -1.85 -1.39 -8.96
CA ASP A 193 -2.69 -2.48 -9.43
C ASP A 193 -3.65 -3.00 -8.35
N LEU A 194 -3.74 -2.30 -7.22
CA LEU A 194 -4.67 -2.55 -6.12
C LEU A 194 -5.88 -1.63 -6.22
N THR A 195 -7.07 -2.18 -5.97
CA THR A 195 -8.29 -1.38 -5.81
C THR A 195 -9.01 -1.78 -4.53
N ARG A 196 -10.16 -1.17 -4.24
CA ARG A 196 -11.04 -1.63 -3.15
C ARG A 196 -11.34 -3.12 -3.24
N ASP A 197 -11.63 -3.60 -4.45
CA ASP A 197 -12.20 -4.93 -4.67
C ASP A 197 -11.22 -5.92 -5.33
N ARG A 198 -10.11 -5.45 -5.91
CA ARG A 198 -9.19 -6.28 -6.72
C ARG A 198 -7.73 -6.17 -6.25
N GLY A 199 -6.95 -7.19 -6.57
CA GLY A 199 -5.52 -7.26 -6.24
C GLY A 199 -5.20 -7.84 -4.86
N TRP A 200 -6.19 -8.45 -4.21
CA TRP A 200 -6.08 -9.00 -2.86
C TRP A 200 -5.83 -10.51 -2.83
N GLU A 201 -5.52 -11.13 -3.96
CA GLU A 201 -5.41 -12.59 -4.12
C GLU A 201 -4.37 -13.21 -3.17
N ALA A 202 -3.30 -12.48 -2.89
CA ALA A 202 -2.29 -12.90 -1.91
C ALA A 202 -2.82 -12.94 -0.48
N ALA A 203 -3.72 -12.02 -0.11
CA ALA A 203 -4.36 -12.02 1.20
C ALA A 203 -5.48 -13.08 1.27
N THR A 204 -6.32 -13.16 0.23
CA THR A 204 -7.42 -14.14 0.16
C THR A 204 -6.92 -15.58 0.19
N ARG A 205 -5.76 -15.88 -0.42
CA ARG A 205 -5.14 -17.21 -0.35
C ARG A 205 -4.80 -17.63 1.09
N GLU A 206 -4.52 -16.67 1.97
CA GLU A 206 -4.24 -16.90 3.39
C GLU A 206 -5.52 -16.89 4.26
N GLY A 207 -6.70 -16.96 3.63
CA GLY A 207 -8.00 -16.97 4.31
C GLY A 207 -8.42 -15.61 4.88
N LEU A 208 -7.86 -14.52 4.34
CA LEU A 208 -8.22 -13.16 4.74
C LEU A 208 -9.38 -12.60 3.90
N GLU A 209 -10.34 -11.96 4.57
CA GLU A 209 -11.49 -11.30 3.95
C GLU A 209 -11.57 -9.83 4.35
N ILE A 210 -11.95 -8.97 3.39
CA ILE A 210 -12.14 -7.53 3.62
C ILE A 210 -13.47 -7.30 4.35
N VAL A 211 -13.44 -6.52 5.42
CA VAL A 211 -14.66 -6.22 6.23
C VAL A 211 -14.94 -4.74 6.41
N ALA A 212 -13.97 -3.87 6.16
CA ALA A 212 -14.15 -2.43 6.27
C ALA A 212 -13.10 -1.70 5.43
N GLN A 213 -13.38 -0.45 5.09
CA GLN A 213 -12.43 0.43 4.42
C GLN A 213 -12.51 1.83 5.01
N VAL A 214 -11.37 2.52 5.09
CA VAL A 214 -11.26 3.92 5.50
C VAL A 214 -10.34 4.69 4.56
N ALA A 215 -10.57 5.99 4.41
CA ALA A 215 -9.59 6.88 3.81
C ALA A 215 -8.55 7.26 4.88
N VAL A 216 -7.27 7.08 4.57
CA VAL A 216 -6.16 7.46 5.45
C VAL A 216 -5.87 8.95 5.27
N ASP A 217 -5.59 9.35 4.04
CA ASP A 217 -5.34 10.74 3.64
C ASP A 217 -5.79 10.95 2.17
N ALA A 218 -5.29 11.98 1.48
CA ALA A 218 -5.60 12.23 0.08
C ALA A 218 -5.09 11.13 -0.88
N THR A 219 -3.98 10.49 -0.53
CA THR A 219 -3.25 9.52 -1.35
C THR A 219 -3.63 8.07 -1.04
N TRP A 220 -3.83 7.74 0.24
CA TRP A 220 -3.96 6.37 0.73
C TRP A 220 -5.37 6.05 1.23
N ALA A 221 -5.83 4.84 0.92
CA ALA A 221 -6.98 4.20 1.57
C ALA A 221 -6.49 2.96 2.31
N ALA A 222 -7.20 2.53 3.35
CA ALA A 222 -6.88 1.31 4.09
C ALA A 222 -8.08 0.37 4.15
N SER A 223 -7.86 -0.91 3.84
CA SER A 223 -8.85 -1.98 3.95
C SER A 223 -8.51 -2.87 5.15
N ARG A 224 -9.53 -3.16 5.97
CA ARG A 224 -9.43 -4.06 7.12
C ARG A 224 -9.68 -5.49 6.69
N PHE A 225 -8.82 -6.38 7.14
CA PHE A 225 -8.93 -7.80 6.90
C PHE A 225 -9.17 -8.58 8.19
N ILE A 226 -9.96 -9.66 8.09
CA ILE A 226 -10.09 -10.66 9.15
C ILE A 226 -9.65 -12.02 8.60
N LYS A 227 -9.01 -12.81 9.44
CA LYS A 227 -8.68 -14.21 9.12
C LYS A 227 -9.88 -15.08 9.47
N ARG A 228 -10.40 -15.81 8.50
CA ARG A 228 -11.42 -16.83 8.76
C ARG A 228 -10.80 -17.97 9.57
N ARG A 229 -11.56 -18.43 10.57
CA ARG A 229 -11.18 -19.57 11.42
C ARG A 229 -11.10 -20.84 10.61
#